data_AF-A0A3S9I9J8-F1
#
_entry.id   AF-A0A3S9I9J8-F1
#
_cell.length_a   1.000
_cell.length_b   1.000
_cell.length_c   1.000
_cell.angle_alpha   90.00
_cell.angle_beta   90.00
_cell.angle_gamma   90.00
#
_symmetry.space_group_name_H-M   'P 1'
#
loop_
_entity.id
_entity.type
_entity.pdbx_description
1 polymer ?
#
loop_
_entity_poly.entity_id
_entity_poly.type
_entity_poly.pdbx_seq_one_letter_code
_entity_poly.pdbx_strand_id
1 'polypeptide(L)' 'MPDPSQCPTCGRPLKYGGLVLTVREDDGKRTCRALWKCATRHLWWQWSDRPDAPLETCPVPSLFA' A
#
# COMPACT_ATOMS: atom_id res chain seq x y z
N MET A 1 5.58 -12.05 11.45
CA MET A 1 5.65 -11.08 10.35
C MET A 1 4.55 -11.47 9.37
N PRO A 2 3.68 -10.56 8.91
CA PRO A 2 2.77 -10.92 7.83
C PRO A 2 3.62 -11.32 6.62
N ASP A 3 3.22 -12.40 5.95
CA ASP A 3 3.86 -12.91 4.73
C ASP A 3 4.03 -11.77 3.73
N PRO A 4 5.15 -11.67 2.98
CA PRO A 4 5.31 -10.61 1.98
C PRO A 4 4.24 -10.78 0.92
N SER A 5 3.15 -10.01 1.07
CA SER A 5 2.01 -10.02 0.18
C SER A 5 2.50 -10.00 -1.27
N GLN A 6 2.07 -10.96 -2.07
CA GLN A 6 2.44 -10.99 -3.49
C GLN A 6 1.70 -9.86 -4.21
N CYS A 7 2.35 -9.26 -5.21
CA CYS A 7 1.70 -8.27 -6.05
C CYS A 7 0.52 -8.91 -6.81
N PRO A 8 -0.72 -8.42 -6.65
CA PRO A 8 -1.90 -9.01 -7.29
C PRO A 8 -1.81 -9.06 -8.82
N THR A 9 -1.05 -8.15 -9.44
CA THR A 9 -0.90 -8.07 -10.90
C THR A 9 0.16 -9.00 -11.47
N CYS A 10 1.27 -9.25 -10.75
CA CYS A 10 2.42 -9.95 -11.33
C CYS A 10 2.99 -11.07 -10.46
N GLY A 11 2.37 -11.36 -9.31
CA GLY A 11 2.78 -12.42 -8.37
C GLY A 11 4.12 -12.21 -7.67
N ARG A 12 4.86 -11.15 -8.00
CA ARG A 12 6.17 -10.87 -7.41
C ARG A 12 6.05 -10.36 -5.97
N PRO A 13 7.01 -10.66 -5.09
CA PRO A 13 6.99 -10.16 -3.71
C PRO A 13 6.89 -8.63 -3.66
N LEU A 14 6.04 -8.13 -2.76
CA LEU A 14 6.01 -6.71 -2.43
C LEU A 14 7.09 -6.38 -1.40
N LYS A 15 7.73 -5.22 -1.58
CA LYS A 15 8.63 -4.62 -0.62
C LYS A 15 7.94 -3.43 0.04
N TYR A 16 8.12 -3.31 1.35
CA TYR A 16 7.65 -2.16 2.10
C TYR A 16 8.43 -0.90 1.72
N GLY A 17 7.70 0.18 1.43
CA GLY A 17 8.25 1.47 1.00
C GLY A 17 8.10 2.61 2.00
N GLY A 18 7.38 2.41 3.11
CA GLY A 18 7.16 3.43 4.14
C GLY A 18 5.68 3.66 4.48
N LEU A 19 5.44 4.67 5.32
CA LEU A 19 4.09 5.14 5.66
C LEU A 19 3.82 6.48 4.99
N VAL A 20 2.61 6.65 4.49
CA VAL A 20 2.09 7.89 3.92
C VAL A 20 0.89 8.33 4.75
N LEU A 21 0.96 9.51 5.37
CA LEU A 21 -0.16 10.06 6.11
C LEU A 21 -1.24 10.52 5.14
N THR A 22 -2.46 10.00 5.29
CA THR A 22 -3.60 10.33 4.41
C THR A 22 -4.86 10.57 5.23
N VAL A 23 -5.82 11.29 4.65
CA VAL A 23 -7.18 11.35 5.20
C VAL A 23 -7.95 10.17 4.61
N ARG A 24 -8.59 9.37 5.48
CA ARG A 24 -9.51 8.32 5.05
C ARG A 24 -10.88 8.94 4.79
N GLU A 25 -11.35 8.82 3.56
CA GLU A 25 -12.61 9.45 3.14
C GLU A 25 -13.82 8.91 3.90
N ASP A 26 -13.83 7.61 4.23
CA ASP A 26 -14.93 6.95 4.95
C ASP A 26 -15.27 7.58 6.31
N ASP A 27 -14.27 8.02 7.07
CA ASP A 27 -14.44 8.49 8.44
C ASP A 27 -13.78 9.85 8.73
N GLY A 28 -13.18 10.47 7.71
CA GLY A 28 -12.48 11.76 7.81
C GLY A 28 -11.22 11.74 8.67
N LYS A 29 -10.80 10.58 9.19
CA LYS A 29 -9.64 10.50 10.09
C LYS A 29 -8.34 10.53 9.30
N ARG A 30 -7.31 11.14 9.90
CA ARG A 30 -5.94 11.02 9.42
C ARG A 30 -5.36 9.71 9.91
N THR A 31 -4.99 8.83 8.99
CA THR A 31 -4.32 7.56 9.30
C THR A 31 -3.30 7.24 8.22
N CYS A 32 -2.33 6.39 8.56
CA CYS A 32 -1.25 6.05 7.64
C CYS A 32 -1.66 4.95 6.66
N ARG A 33 -1.23 5.10 5.41
CA ARG A 33 -1.17 4.04 4.41
C ARG A 33 0.25 3.48 4.36
N ALA A 34 0.40 2.18 4.51
CA ALA A 34 1.62 1.48 4.17
C ALA A 34 1.77 1.42 2.64
N LEU A 35 2.92 1.85 2.14
CA LEU A 35 3.30 1.77 0.73
C LEU A 35 3.99 0.43 0.46
N TRP A 36 3.57 -0.23 -0.61
CA TRP A 36 4.12 -1.49 -1.07
C TRP A 36 4.50 -1.38 -2.55
N LYS A 37 5.71 -1.84 -2.91
CA LYS A 37 6.23 -1.79 -4.28
C LYS A 37 6.78 -3.15 -4.69
N CYS A 38 6.42 -3.63 -5.87
CA CYS A 38 7.04 -4.83 -6.43
C CYS A 38 8.20 -4.47 -7.39
N ALA A 39 8.99 -5.46 -7.79
CA ALA A 39 10.13 -5.27 -8.70
C ALA A 39 9.74 -4.74 -10.09
N THR A 40 8.50 -4.94 -10.55
CA THR A 40 7.97 -4.38 -11.80
C THR A 40 7.32 -3.01 -11.62
N ARG A 41 7.55 -2.36 -10.46
CA ARG A 41 7.09 -1.00 -10.12
C ARG A 41 5.58 -0.81 -9.95
N HIS A 42 4.80 -1.88 -9.75
CA HIS A 42 3.41 -1.73 -9.27
C HIS A 42 3.43 -1.21 -7.83
N LEU A 43 2.61 -0.20 -7.55
CA LEU A 43 2.50 0.47 -6.26
C LEU A 43 1.13 0.20 -5.64
N TRP A 44 1.14 -0.22 -4.38
CA TRP A 44 -0.05 -0.58 -3.62
C TRP A 44 -0.05 0.10 -2.27
N TRP A 45 -1.24 0.36 -1.76
CA TRP A 45 -1.51 0.94 -0.47
C TRP A 45 -2.29 -0.02 0.39
N GLN A 46 -2.01 -0.01 1.69
CA GLN A 46 -2.77 -0.72 2.69
C GLN A 46 -2.94 0.18 3.91
N TRP A 47 -4.12 0.16 4.54
CA TRP A 47 -4.30 0.87 5.81
C TRP A 47 -3.42 0.25 6.90
N SER A 48 -2.54 1.02 7.52
CA SER A 48 -1.63 0.48 8.54
C SER A 48 -2.36 0.04 9.81
N ASP A 49 -3.53 0.64 10.08
CA ASP A 49 -4.44 0.28 11.17
C ASP A 49 -5.38 -0.88 10.82
N ARG A 50 -5.35 -1.38 9.57
CA ARG A 50 -6.18 -2.50 9.10
C ARG A 50 -5.35 -3.45 8.23
N PRO A 51 -4.48 -4.28 8.83
CA PRO A 51 -3.60 -5.20 8.10
C PRO A 51 -4.36 -6.29 7.32
N ASP A 52 -5.62 -6.56 7.67
CA ASP A 52 -6.48 -7.51 6.97
C ASP A 52 -7.24 -6.87 5.80
N ALA A 53 -7.17 -5.53 5.65
CA ALA A 53 -7.79 -4.84 4.53
C ALA A 53 -7.05 -5.18 3.22
N PRO A 54 -7.76 -5.25 2.08
CA PRO A 54 -7.15 -5.54 0.79
C PRO A 54 -6.14 -4.47 0.39
N LEU A 55 -5.18 -4.86 -0.46
CA LEU A 55 -4.29 -3.92 -1.12
C LEU A 55 -5.08 -3.10 -2.13
N GLU A 56 -4.94 -1.78 -2.05
CA GLU A 56 -5.55 -0.82 -2.95
C GLU A 56 -4.48 -0.24 -3.88
N THR A 57 -4.87 0.16 -5.09
CA THR A 57 -3.94 0.83 -6.00
C THR A 57 -3.55 2.20 -5.45
N CYS A 58 -2.26 2.55 -5.51
CA CYS A 58 -1.81 3.89 -5.14
C CYS A 58 -2.41 4.91 -6.14
N PRO A 59 -3.22 5.90 -5.72
CA PRO A 59 -3.82 6.88 -6.61
C PRO A 59 -2.81 7.91 -7.14
N VAL A 60 -1.67 8.07 -6.46
CA VAL A 60 -0.61 9.03 -6.80
C VAL A 60 0.74 8.33 -7.00
N PRO A 61 0.84 7.38 -7.95
CA PRO A 61 2.04 6.55 -8.12
C PRO A 61 3.28 7.36 -8.51
N SER A 62 3.09 8.51 -9.17
CA SER A 62 4.16 9.41 -9.61
C SER A 62 4.97 10.02 -8.46
N LEU A 63 4.42 10.10 -7.24
CA LEU A 63 5.13 10.59 -6.05
C LEU A 63 6.16 9.58 -5.52
N PHE A 64 6.11 8.32 -5.97
CA PHE A 64 6.93 7.21 -5.46
C PHE A 64 7.64 6.41 -6.57
N ALA A 65 7.74 7.02 -7.75
CA ALA A 65 8.32 6.42 -8.96
C ALA A 65 9.80 6.06 -8.77
#